data_AF-A0A843VK57-F1
#
_entry.id   AF-A0A843VK57-F1
#
_cell.length_a   1.000
_cell.length_b   1.000
_cell.length_c   1.000
_cell.angle_alpha   90.00
_cell.angle_beta   90.00
_cell.angle_gamma   90.00
#
_symmetry.space_group_name_H-M   'P 1'
#
loop_
_entity.id
_entity.type
_entity.pdbx_description
1 polymer ?
#
loop_
_entity_poly.entity_id
_entity_poly.type
_entity_poly.pdbx_seq_one_letter_code
_entity_poly.pdbx_strand_id
1 'polypeptide(L)'
;MEVNFGKIPFDLVFHHSSPILATGLHLLFEIHSHDESCRAALFINFGGVILTASVDCSILASDVETENPIIRLEDTHEDSVNRLSI
;
A
#
# COMPACT_ATOMS: atom_id res chain seq x y z
N MET A 1 -7.63 -14.12 15.79
CA MET A 1 -7.48 -14.60 14.40
C MET A 1 -6.02 -14.37 14.05
N GLU A 2 -5.27 -15.44 13.78
CA GLU A 2 -3.86 -15.37 13.42
C GLU A 2 -3.76 -15.48 11.89
N VAL A 3 -3.23 -14.46 11.24
CA VAL A 3 -3.07 -14.43 9.77
C VAL A 3 -1.60 -14.69 9.47
N ASN A 4 -1.32 -15.79 8.76
CA ASN A 4 0.03 -16.14 8.32
C ASN A 4 0.27 -15.57 6.93
N PHE A 5 1.18 -14.60 6.84
CA PHE A 5 1.45 -13.86 5.61
C PHE A 5 2.50 -14.53 4.69
N GLY A 6 3.13 -15.64 5.08
CA GLY A 6 4.16 -16.34 4.28
C GLY A 6 5.48 -15.56 4.05
N LYS A 7 5.46 -14.23 4.22
CA LYS A 7 6.59 -13.29 4.23
C LYS A 7 6.36 -12.23 5.31
N ILE A 8 7.41 -11.52 5.70
CA ILE A 8 7.31 -10.45 6.72
C ILE A 8 6.88 -9.15 6.02
N PRO A 9 5.77 -8.51 6.42
CA PRO A 9 5.37 -7.22 5.86
C PRO A 9 6.35 -6.12 6.25
N PHE A 10 6.70 -5.24 5.31
CA PHE A 10 7.58 -4.10 5.59
C PHE A 10 6.87 -2.96 6.32
N ASP A 11 5.56 -2.86 6.14
CA ASP A 11 4.73 -1.84 6.77
C ASP A 11 3.34 -2.39 7.14
N LEU A 12 2.69 -1.74 8.10
CA LEU A 12 1.35 -2.05 8.58
C LEU A 12 0.65 -0.75 8.98
N VAL A 13 -0.48 -0.45 8.35
CA VAL A 13 -1.30 0.72 8.68
C VAL A 13 -2.74 0.32 8.97
N PHE A 14 -3.31 0.88 10.04
CA PHE A 14 -4.70 0.67 10.41
C PHE A 14 -5.58 1.80 9.87
N HIS A 15 -6.75 1.44 9.37
CA HIS A 15 -7.77 2.43 9.08
C HIS A 15 -8.28 3.06 10.39
N HIS A 16 -8.45 4.39 10.40
CA HIS A 16 -8.74 5.15 11.62
C HIS A 16 -10.11 4.85 12.25
N SER A 17 -11.09 4.43 11.45
CA SER A 17 -12.50 4.27 11.88
C SER A 17 -13.15 2.93 11.47
N SER A 18 -12.40 2.02 10.85
CA SER A 18 -12.95 0.74 10.37
C SER A 18 -12.01 -0.40 10.76
N PRO A 19 -12.49 -1.65 10.88
CA PRO A 19 -11.65 -2.79 11.26
C PRO A 19 -10.78 -3.28 10.09
N ILE A 20 -10.37 -2.37 9.20
CA ILE A 20 -9.55 -2.64 8.02
C ILE A 20 -8.12 -2.23 8.34
N LEU A 21 -7.17 -3.02 7.87
CA LEU A 21 -5.75 -2.71 7.90
C LEU A 21 -5.12 -3.04 6.55
N ALA A 22 -3.97 -2.45 6.29
CA ALA A 22 -3.17 -2.70 5.11
C ALA A 22 -1.76 -3.08 5.49
N THR A 23 -1.18 -4.05 4.77
CA THR A 23 0.19 -4.53 4.96
C THR A 23 1.00 -4.30 3.69
N GLY A 24 2.23 -3.81 3.86
CA GLY A 24 3.21 -3.62 2.80
C GLY A 24 3.86 -4.94 2.38
N LEU A 25 3.08 -5.87 1.82
CA LEU A 25 3.58 -7.19 1.42
C LEU A 25 2.98 -7.75 0.11
N HIS A 26 2.09 -7.02 -0.56
CA HIS A 26 0.85 -7.51 -1.19
C HIS A 26 -0.27 -7.34 -0.17
N LEU A 27 -1.20 -6.44 -0.47
CA LEU A 27 -2.41 -6.24 0.31
C LEU A 27 -3.16 -7.58 0.41
N LEU A 28 -3.98 -7.73 1.45
CA LEU A 28 -4.92 -8.84 1.61
C LEU A 28 -6.01 -8.89 0.50
N PHE A 29 -5.89 -8.00 -0.49
CA PHE A 29 -6.58 -8.00 -1.76
C PHE A 29 -5.56 -8.39 -2.84
N GLU A 30 -5.92 -9.33 -3.70
CA GLU A 30 -5.10 -9.93 -4.77
C GLU A 30 -4.72 -8.93 -5.90
N ILE A 31 -4.62 -7.64 -5.56
CA ILE A 31 -4.18 -6.57 -6.43
C ILE A 31 -2.66 -6.64 -6.49
N HIS A 32 -2.14 -7.02 -7.66
CA HIS A 32 -0.73 -6.87 -7.99
C HIS A 32 -0.40 -5.39 -8.12
N SER A 33 -0.19 -4.72 -6.98
CA SER A 33 0.01 -3.27 -6.92
C SER A 33 1.39 -2.82 -7.42
N HIS A 34 2.41 -3.67 -7.26
CA HIS A 34 3.81 -3.35 -7.52
C HIS A 34 4.54 -4.56 -8.11
N ASP A 35 5.49 -4.31 -9.01
CA ASP A 35 6.32 -5.36 -9.61
C ASP A 35 7.45 -5.80 -8.65
N GLU A 36 7.77 -4.93 -7.69
CA GLU A 36 8.76 -5.15 -6.64
C GLU A 36 8.18 -5.00 -5.22
N SER A 37 9.04 -5.13 -4.21
CA SER A 37 8.63 -5.06 -2.80
C SER A 37 7.93 -3.74 -2.45
N CYS A 38 6.67 -3.82 -2.01
CA CYS A 38 5.97 -2.73 -1.33
C CYS A 38 6.67 -2.43 0.01
N ARG A 39 6.95 -1.15 0.29
CA ARG A 39 7.74 -0.69 1.44
C ARG A 39 6.95 0.19 2.41
N ALA A 40 5.94 0.89 1.93
CA ALA A 40 5.12 1.75 2.76
C ALA A 40 3.66 1.74 2.31
N ALA A 41 2.76 1.88 3.26
CA ALA A 41 1.33 2.01 3.02
C ALA A 41 0.74 3.12 3.90
N LEU A 42 -0.17 3.92 3.35
CA LEU A 42 -0.81 5.01 4.08
C LEU A 42 -2.26 5.20 3.63
N PHE A 43 -3.20 5.18 4.58
CA PHE A 43 -4.58 5.61 4.33
C PHE A 43 -4.65 7.14 4.24
N ILE A 44 -5.26 7.64 3.17
CA ILE A 44 -5.55 9.06 2.95
C ILE A 44 -7.04 9.25 2.65
N ASN A 45 -7.47 10.50 2.47
CA ASN A 45 -8.87 10.84 2.13
C ASN A 45 -9.89 10.20 3.09
N PHE A 46 -9.70 10.42 4.38
CA PHE A 46 -10.50 9.78 5.45
C PHE A 46 -10.53 8.25 5.34
N GLY A 47 -9.46 7.67 4.79
CA GLY A 47 -9.26 6.24 4.61
C GLY A 47 -10.06 5.60 3.48
N GLY A 48 -10.70 6.39 2.62
CA GLY A 48 -11.30 5.89 1.37
C GLY A 48 -10.25 5.57 0.28
N VAL A 49 -9.00 6.03 0.45
CA VAL A 49 -7.92 5.76 -0.49
C VAL A 49 -6.70 5.24 0.26
N ILE A 50 -6.02 4.25 -0.31
CA ILE A 50 -4.74 3.77 0.16
C ILE A 50 -3.63 4.16 -0.81
N LEU A 51 -2.59 4.79 -0.29
CA LEU A 51 -1.32 4.97 -0.97
C LEU A 51 -0.39 3.80 -0.63
N THR A 52 0.30 3.29 -1.64
CA THR A 52 1.37 2.29 -1.48
C THR A 52 2.60 2.75 -2.25
N ALA A 53 3.78 2.44 -1.72
CA ALA A 53 5.06 2.82 -2.29
C ALA A 53 6.01 1.62 -2.34
N SER A 54 6.86 1.56 -3.37
CA SER A 54 7.66 0.37 -3.68
C SER A 54 9.11 0.68 -4.03
N VAL A 55 9.91 -0.38 -4.09
CA VAL A 55 11.31 -0.37 -4.55
C VAL A 55 11.41 -0.05 -6.04
N ASP A 56 10.35 -0.32 -6.81
CA ASP A 56 10.27 0.03 -8.25
C ASP A 56 10.12 1.54 -8.50
N CYS A 57 10.36 2.37 -7.50
CA CYS A 57 10.24 3.83 -7.54
C CYS A 57 8.83 4.35 -7.83
N SER A 58 7.80 3.49 -7.74
CA SER A 58 6.41 3.87 -7.98
C SER A 58 5.63 4.17 -6.71
N ILE A 59 4.61 5.00 -6.85
CA ILE A 59 3.58 5.26 -5.85
C ILE A 59 2.21 5.00 -6.48
N LEU A 60 1.42 4.12 -5.86
CA LEU A 60 0.09 3.75 -6.32
C LEU A 60 -0.97 4.20 -5.31
N ALA A 61 -1.96 4.95 -5.78
CA ALA A 61 -3.19 5.24 -5.07
C ALA A 61 -4.29 4.28 -5.55
N SER A 62 -4.92 3.57 -4.62
CA SER A 62 -6.04 2.68 -4.89
C SER A 62 -7.25 3.05 -4.05
N ASP A 63 -8.43 2.88 -4.62
CA ASP A 63 -9.69 3.02 -3.91
C ASP A 63 -9.88 1.82 -2.96
N VAL A 64 -10.22 2.09 -1.70
CA VAL A 64 -10.29 1.06 -0.65
C VAL A 64 -11.55 0.19 -0.79
N GLU A 65 -12.65 0.72 -1.32
CA GLU A 65 -13.91 -0.02 -1.46
C GLU A 65 -13.92 -0.90 -2.70
N THR A 66 -13.42 -0.38 -3.81
CA THR A 66 -13.48 -1.02 -5.13
C THR A 66 -12.19 -1.71 -5.53
N GLU A 67 -11.11 -1.54 -4.74
CA GLU A 67 -9.80 -2.13 -4.99
C GLU A 67 -9.13 -1.68 -6.29
N ASN A 68 -9.71 -0.70 -6.99
CA ASN A 68 -9.22 -0.26 -8.28
C ASN A 68 -8.09 0.76 -8.12
N PRO A 69 -7.06 0.69 -8.97
CA PRO A 69 -6.06 1.74 -9.04
C PRO A 69 -6.73 3.05 -9.50
N ILE A 70 -6.54 4.11 -8.72
CA ILE A 70 -6.97 5.47 -9.08
C ILE A 70 -5.89 6.11 -9.94
N ILE A 71 -4.64 6.07 -9.48
CA ILE A 71 -3.48 6.61 -10.18
C ILE A 71 -2.21 5.89 -9.74
N ARG A 72 -1.35 5.58 -10.71
CA ARG A 72 0.02 5.10 -10.49
C ARG A 72 0.98 6.16 -11.00
N LEU A 73 1.91 6.56 -10.15
CA LEU A 73 3.04 7.40 -10.50
C LEU A 73 4.25 6.48 -10.65
N GLU A 74 4.79 6.43 -11.85
CA GLU A 74 6.06 5.72 -12.12
C GLU A 74 7.22 6.69 -11.94
N ASP A 75 8.41 6.15 -11.66
CA ASP A 75 9.67 6.90 -11.57
C ASP A 75 9.58 8.16 -10.67
N THR A 76 8.81 8.06 -9.58
CA THR A 76 8.57 9.18 -8.65
C THR A 76 9.86 9.65 -7.98
N HIS A 77 10.85 8.77 -7.89
CA HIS A 77 12.17 9.01 -7.31
C HIS A 77 13.24 8.28 -8.12
N GLU A 78 14.49 8.73 -8.02
CA GLU A 78 15.66 8.04 -8.63
C GLU A 78 16.04 6.74 -7.87
N ASP A 79 15.42 6.49 -6.71
CA ASP A 79 15.63 5.31 -5.87
C ASP A 79 14.31 4.93 -5.18
N SER A 80 14.30 3.76 -4.54
CA SER A 80 13.20 3.16 -3.78
C SER A 80 12.47 4.12 -2.85
N VAL A 81 11.14 4.04 -2.89
CA VAL A 81 10.27 4.84 -2.03
C VAL A 81 9.94 4.06 -0.76
N ASN A 82 10.65 4.39 0.32
CA ASN A 82 10.61 3.60 1.56
C ASN A 82 9.67 4.16 2.64
N ARG A 83 9.12 5.36 2.46
CA ARG A 83 8.24 5.99 3.45
C ARG A 83 7.26 6.96 2.80
N LEU A 84 6.03 6.95 3.29
CA LEU A 84 4.99 7.92 2.99
C LEU A 84 4.62 8.67 4.28
N SER A 85 4.39 9.98 4.20
CA SER A 85 3.96 10.81 5.32
C SER A 85 3.11 11.98 4.82
N ILE A 86 2.10 12.35 5.61
CA ILE A 86 1.26 13.53 5.41
C ILE A 86 1.32 14.44 6.63
#